data_AF-G3V9M0-F1
#
_entry.id   AF-G3V9M0-F1
#
_cell.length_a   1.000
_cell.length_b   1.000
_cell.length_c   1.000
_cell.angle_alpha   90.00
_cell.angle_beta   90.00
_cell.angle_gamma   90.00
#
_symmetry.space_group_name_H-M   'P 1'
#
loop_
_entity.id
_entity.type
_entity.pdbx_description
1 polymer ?
#
loop_
_entity_poly.entity_id
_entity_poly.type
_entity_poly.pdbx_seq_one_letter_code
_entity_poly.pdbx_strand_id
1 'polypeptide(L)'
;MACLLYTQLFLLNTFILFLNLSLNPVLGQILAGIEKSIIEEEGALEALNFAVSEYNENNSDLYLSRVVEVKTVKTVQQQIEAGKTLLFDVILGKTACLKTQDDLSDCPLNEPTDLQEREFCSFEVHLPDWANAINLLSSICNRI
;
A
#
# COMPACT_ATOMS: atom_id res chain seq x y z
N MET A 1 33.32 25.67 20.49
CA MET A 1 33.15 25.32 19.07
C MET A 1 32.47 23.96 18.89
N ALA A 2 32.89 22.88 19.57
CA ALA A 2 32.26 21.55 19.45
C ALA A 2 30.76 21.49 19.84
N CYS A 3 30.32 22.27 20.83
CA CYS A 3 28.92 22.28 21.27
C CYS A 3 27.95 22.77 20.18
N LEU A 4 28.33 23.79 19.41
CA LEU A 4 27.51 24.32 18.31
C LEU A 4 27.34 23.30 17.18
N LEU A 5 28.42 22.57 16.85
CA LEU A 5 28.37 21.49 15.86
C LEU A 5 27.44 20.36 16.32
N TYR A 6 27.51 19.97 17.60
CA TYR A 6 26.64 18.93 18.15
C TYR A 6 25.17 19.34 18.10
N THR A 7 24.84 20.59 18.45
CA THR A 7 23.47 21.10 18.34
C THR A 7 22.97 21.15 16.90
N GLN A 8 23.81 21.55 15.94
CA GLN A 8 23.42 21.55 14.52
C GLN A 8 23.18 20.14 13.97
N LEU A 9 24.03 19.17 14.35
CA LEU A 9 23.84 17.77 14.00
C LEU A 9 22.55 17.18 14.61
N PHE A 10 22.26 17.51 15.88
CA PHE A 10 21.02 17.07 16.53
C PHE A 10 19.78 17.64 15.82
N LEU A 11 19.78 18.94 15.52
CA LEU A 11 18.68 19.59 14.82
C LEU A 11 18.48 19.03 13.41
N LEU A 12 19.57 18.79 12.66
CA LEU A 12 19.50 18.20 11.32
C LEU A 12 18.88 16.79 11.36
N ASN A 13 19.32 15.94 12.30
CA ASN A 13 18.75 14.60 12.46
C ASN A 13 17.26 14.63 12.83
N THR A 14 16.85 15.52 13.73
CA THR A 14 15.42 15.67 14.07
C THR A 14 14.59 16.16 12.88
N PHE A 15 15.14 17.06 12.06
CA PHE A 15 14.47 17.56 10.86
C PHE A 15 14.33 16.47 9.79
N ILE A 16 15.37 15.65 9.59
CA ILE A 16 15.31 14.48 8.68
C ILE A 16 14.28 13.46 9.18
N LEU A 17 14.23 13.17 10.48
CA LEU A 17 13.24 12.26 11.06
C LEU A 17 11.80 12.77 10.87
N PHE A 18 11.58 14.07 11.10
CA PHE A 18 10.27 14.70 10.90
C PHE A 18 9.84 14.69 9.43
N LEU A 19 10.76 14.98 8.49
CA LEU A 19 10.50 14.87 7.06
C LEU A 19 10.09 13.44 6.66
N ASN A 20 10.86 12.42 7.09
CA ASN A 20 10.53 11.02 6.80
C ASN A 20 9.17 10.60 7.38
N LEU A 21 8.78 11.13 8.54
CA LEU A 21 7.47 10.89 9.14
C LEU A 21 6.36 11.59 8.36
N SER A 22 6.57 12.85 7.94
CA SER A 22 5.59 13.62 7.16
C SER A 22 5.40 13.11 5.73
N LEU A 23 6.43 12.49 5.13
CA LEU A 23 6.33 11.83 3.83
C LEU A 23 5.78 10.39 3.91
N ASN A 24 5.59 9.84 5.11
CA ASN A 24 4.83 8.60 5.32
C ASN A 24 3.47 8.93 5.95
N PRO A 25 2.50 9.49 5.19
CA PRO A 25 1.13 9.51 5.66
C PRO A 25 0.66 8.06 5.79
N VAL A 26 0.57 7.62 7.05
CA VAL A 26 -0.12 6.43 7.59
C VAL A 26 -0.89 5.63 6.52
N LEU A 27 -0.18 4.72 5.85
CA LEU A 27 -0.75 3.74 4.93
C LEU A 27 -1.10 2.44 5.65
N GLY A 28 -1.78 2.57 6.79
CA GLY A 28 -1.87 1.49 7.79
C GLY A 28 -3.19 0.74 7.87
N GLN A 29 -4.24 1.14 7.12
CA GLN A 29 -5.61 0.68 7.44
C GLN A 29 -6.37 -0.03 6.32
N ILE A 30 -5.86 -0.06 5.08
CA ILE A 30 -6.59 -0.65 3.95
C ILE A 30 -6.81 -2.16 4.12
N LEU A 31 -5.90 -2.85 4.81
CA LEU A 31 -5.97 -4.31 5.02
C LEU A 31 -6.47 -4.74 6.42
N ALA A 32 -7.27 -3.91 7.12
CA ALA A 32 -7.74 -4.14 8.51
C ALA A 32 -8.61 -5.41 8.77
N GLY A 33 -8.51 -6.45 7.95
CA GLY A 33 -9.04 -7.79 8.20
C GLY A 33 -8.27 -8.93 7.54
N ILE A 34 -7.16 -8.67 6.84
CA ILE A 34 -6.36 -9.73 6.22
C ILE A 34 -5.29 -10.15 7.21
N GLU A 35 -5.43 -11.39 7.68
CA GLU A 35 -4.48 -11.99 8.59
C GLU A 35 -3.09 -12.03 7.92
N LYS A 36 -2.07 -11.52 8.62
CA LYS A 36 -0.69 -11.54 8.14
C LYS A 36 -0.23 -12.94 7.70
N SER A 37 -0.84 -13.99 8.25
CA SER A 37 -0.56 -15.39 7.88
C SER A 37 -0.87 -15.73 6.42
N ILE A 38 -1.71 -14.96 5.72
CA ILE A 38 -2.00 -15.15 4.28
C ILE A 38 -0.84 -14.64 3.41
N ILE A 39 0.03 -13.79 3.96
CA ILE A 39 1.10 -13.10 3.25
C ILE A 39 2.43 -13.42 3.95
N GLU A 40 3.01 -14.57 3.64
CA GLU A 40 4.27 -15.04 4.26
C GLU A 40 5.52 -14.32 3.70
N GLU A 41 5.42 -13.74 2.51
CA GLU A 41 6.53 -13.06 1.83
C GLU A 41 6.91 -11.75 2.54
N GLU A 42 8.19 -11.59 2.84
CA GLU A 42 8.69 -10.37 3.49
C GLU A 42 8.36 -9.13 2.65
N GLY A 43 7.81 -8.09 3.28
CA GLY A 43 7.43 -6.84 2.61
C GLY A 43 6.15 -6.93 1.78
N ALA A 44 5.51 -8.10 1.68
CA ALA A 44 4.35 -8.25 0.81
C ALA A 44 3.08 -7.58 1.34
N LEU A 45 2.94 -7.42 2.67
CA LEU A 45 1.84 -6.64 3.24
C LEU A 45 2.00 -5.16 2.90
N GLU A 46 3.20 -4.61 3.06
CA GLU A 46 3.54 -3.23 2.74
C GLU A 46 3.38 -2.96 1.24
N ALA A 47 3.88 -3.87 0.39
CA ALA A 47 3.74 -3.80 -1.05
C ALA A 47 2.28 -3.84 -1.51
N LEU A 48 1.45 -4.70 -0.91
CA LEU A 48 0.03 -4.77 -1.25
C LEU A 48 -0.73 -3.52 -0.78
N ASN A 49 -0.45 -3.03 0.44
CA ASN A 49 -1.02 -1.76 0.91
C ASN A 49 -0.69 -0.61 -0.05
N PHE A 50 0.58 -0.52 -0.46
CA PHE A 50 1.05 0.47 -1.43
C PHE A 50 0.30 0.36 -2.75
N ALA A 51 0.22 -0.84 -3.34
CA ALA A 51 -0.49 -1.06 -4.61
C ALA A 51 -1.97 -0.66 -4.54
N VAL A 52 -2.65 -0.95 -3.43
CA VAL A 52 -4.06 -0.60 -3.26
C VAL A 52 -4.25 0.89 -3.01
N SER A 53 -3.31 1.56 -2.33
CA SER A 53 -3.31 3.03 -2.22
C SER A 53 -3.18 3.68 -3.59
N GLU A 54 -2.18 3.27 -4.36
CA GLU A 54 -1.96 3.77 -5.73
C GLU A 54 -3.17 3.50 -6.63
N TYR A 55 -3.78 2.31 -6.53
CA TYR A 55 -5.03 2.01 -7.24
C TYR A 55 -6.13 3.00 -6.84
N ASN A 56 -6.33 3.23 -5.54
CA ASN A 56 -7.37 4.15 -5.06
C ASN A 56 -7.09 5.59 -5.50
N GLU A 57 -5.84 6.04 -5.49
CA GLU A 57 -5.48 7.39 -5.93
C GLU A 57 -5.72 7.58 -7.44
N ASN A 58 -5.39 6.58 -8.25
CA ASN A 58 -5.46 6.66 -9.71
C ASN A 58 -6.82 6.27 -10.31
N ASN A 59 -7.64 5.51 -9.57
CA ASN A 59 -8.98 5.12 -10.00
C ASN A 59 -9.96 6.31 -9.90
N SER A 60 -10.92 6.42 -10.82
CA SER A 60 -11.86 7.55 -10.88
C SER A 60 -13.08 7.44 -9.95
N ASP A 61 -13.25 6.31 -9.25
CA ASP A 61 -14.33 6.13 -8.29
C ASP A 61 -14.22 7.11 -7.12
N LEU A 62 -15.36 7.53 -6.57
CA LEU A 62 -15.39 8.44 -5.42
C LEU A 62 -15.10 7.71 -4.11
N TYR A 63 -15.39 6.42 -4.07
CA TYR A 63 -15.25 5.58 -2.88
C TYR A 63 -13.90 4.86 -2.88
N LEU A 64 -13.41 4.56 -1.68
CA LEU A 64 -12.24 3.72 -1.50
C LEU A 64 -12.60 2.25 -1.74
N SER A 65 -11.70 1.53 -2.37
CA SER A 65 -11.70 0.08 -2.44
C SER A 65 -10.71 -0.49 -1.43
N ARG A 66 -11.05 -1.64 -0.85
CA ARG A 66 -10.15 -2.39 0.03
C ARG A 66 -10.04 -3.84 -0.40
N VAL A 67 -8.99 -4.51 0.04
CA VAL A 67 -8.81 -5.94 -0.25
C VAL A 67 -9.82 -6.74 0.57
N VAL A 68 -10.55 -7.61 -0.13
CA VAL A 68 -11.54 -8.53 0.43
C VAL A 68 -10.91 -9.90 0.60
N GLU A 69 -10.14 -10.30 -0.41
CA GLU A 69 -9.53 -11.61 -0.48
C GLU A 69 -8.22 -11.53 -1.26
N VAL A 70 -7.20 -12.20 -0.76
CA VAL A 70 -5.94 -12.42 -1.49
C VAL A 70 -6.01 -13.81 -2.12
N LYS A 71 -5.97 -13.88 -3.45
CA LYS A 71 -6.03 -15.15 -4.21
C LYS A 71 -4.65 -15.77 -4.32
N THR A 72 -3.65 -14.99 -4.72
CA THR A 72 -2.26 -15.46 -4.81
C THR A 72 -1.27 -14.34 -4.46
N VAL A 73 -0.13 -14.74 -3.89
CA VAL A 73 1.07 -13.91 -3.75
C VAL A 73 2.22 -14.73 -4.29
N LYS A 74 3.00 -14.17 -5.22
CA LYS A 74 4.18 -14.83 -5.79
C LYS A 74 5.37 -13.88 -5.81
N THR A 75 6.54 -14.36 -5.40
CA THR A 75 7.79 -13.63 -5.54
C THR A 75 8.51 -14.04 -6.81
N VAL A 76 8.90 -13.05 -7.62
CA VAL A 76 9.74 -13.21 -8.80
C VAL A 76 11.02 -12.42 -8.58
N GLN A 77 12.16 -13.10 -8.67
CA GLN A 77 13.46 -12.43 -8.71
C GLN A 77 13.72 -11.94 -10.12
N GLN A 78 13.92 -10.64 -10.29
CA GLN A 78 14.28 -10.08 -11.58
C GLN A 78 15.78 -10.31 -11.84
N GLN A 79 16.12 -10.86 -13.01
CA GLN A 79 17.52 -11.20 -13.32
C GLN A 79 18.38 -9.98 -13.66
N ILE A 80 17.76 -8.86 -13.99
CA ILE A 80 18.43 -7.66 -14.53
C ILE A 80 18.47 -6.52 -13.50
N GLU A 81 17.56 -6.52 -12.53
CA GLU A 81 17.40 -5.46 -11.55
C GLU A 81 17.48 -6.03 -10.14
N ALA A 82 18.32 -5.42 -9.28
CA ALA A 82 18.47 -5.82 -7.89
C ALA A 82 17.17 -5.52 -7.13
N GLY A 83 16.67 -6.49 -6.38
CA GLY A 83 15.36 -6.43 -5.74
C GLY A 83 14.53 -7.69 -5.98
N LYS A 84 13.29 -7.61 -5.52
CA LYS A 84 12.27 -8.64 -5.77
C LYS A 84 10.99 -8.00 -6.26
N THR A 85 10.28 -8.72 -7.11
CA THR A 85 8.97 -8.30 -7.60
C THR A 85 7.91 -9.23 -7.06
N LEU A 86 6.90 -8.66 -6.42
CA LEU A 86 5.75 -9.36 -5.88
C LEU A 86 4.58 -9.24 -6.84
N LEU A 87 3.99 -10.37 -7.18
CA LEU A 87 2.78 -10.48 -7.97
C LEU A 87 1.62 -10.82 -7.04
N PHE A 88 0.60 -9.97 -7.04
CA PHE A 88 -0.60 -10.15 -6.24
C PHE A 88 -1.79 -10.36 -7.16
N ASP A 89 -2.59 -11.40 -6.89
CA ASP A 89 -3.94 -11.50 -7.39
C ASP A 89 -4.91 -11.34 -6.23
N VAL A 90 -5.77 -10.33 -6.28
CA VAL A 90 -6.68 -10.00 -5.18
C VAL A 90 -8.08 -9.68 -5.66
N ILE A 91 -9.05 -9.80 -4.75
CA ILE A 91 -10.40 -9.27 -4.92
C ILE A 91 -10.48 -7.97 -4.14
N LEU A 92 -10.74 -6.87 -4.84
CA LEU A 92 -11.09 -5.60 -4.24
C LEU A 92 -12.59 -5.48 -4.05
N GLY A 93 -12.98 -4.74 -3.02
CA GLY A 93 -14.35 -4.41 -2.71
C GLY A 93 -14.50 -2.95 -2.35
N LYS A 94 -15.49 -2.30 -2.98
CA LYS A 94 -15.86 -0.94 -2.65
C LYS A 94 -16.34 -0.82 -1.19
N THR A 95 -15.88 0.24 -0.53
CA THR A 95 -16.26 0.62 0.84
C THR A 95 -17.29 1.75 0.83
N ALA A 96 -17.83 2.07 2.00
CA ALA A 96 -18.69 3.24 2.19
C ALA A 96 -17.89 4.55 2.32
N CYS A 97 -16.56 4.47 2.44
CA CYS A 97 -15.70 5.64 2.63
C CYS A 97 -15.43 6.35 1.31
N LEU A 98 -15.50 7.67 1.34
CA LEU A 98 -15.04 8.54 0.25
C LEU A 98 -13.52 8.72 0.33
N LYS A 99 -12.87 8.90 -0.82
CA LYS A 99 -11.43 9.23 -0.89
C LYS A 99 -11.07 10.54 -0.18
N THR A 100 -12.04 11.45 -0.06
CA THR A 100 -11.87 12.77 0.57
C THR A 100 -12.19 12.78 2.07
N GLN A 101 -12.52 11.64 2.68
CA GLN A 101 -12.85 11.56 4.09
C GLN A 101 -11.57 11.61 4.94
N ASP A 102 -11.53 12.49 5.93
CA ASP A 102 -10.33 12.67 6.78
C ASP A 102 -10.10 11.50 7.74
N ASP A 103 -11.19 10.90 8.26
CA ASP A 103 -11.13 9.78 9.19
C ASP A 103 -11.49 8.47 8.48
N LEU A 104 -10.48 7.65 8.18
CA LEU A 104 -10.62 6.34 7.56
C LEU A 104 -10.59 5.18 8.57
N SER A 105 -10.73 5.48 9.87
CA SER A 105 -10.63 4.47 10.93
C SER A 105 -11.73 3.41 10.88
N ASP A 106 -12.89 3.73 10.32
CA ASP A 106 -14.00 2.80 10.07
C ASP A 106 -14.47 2.89 8.61
N CYS A 107 -13.89 2.05 7.76
CA CYS A 107 -14.25 1.91 6.35
C CYS A 107 -14.85 0.53 6.07
N PRO A 108 -16.15 0.32 6.38
CA PRO A 108 -16.82 -0.94 6.10
C PRO A 108 -16.99 -1.14 4.59
N LEU A 109 -17.01 -2.41 4.17
CA LEU A 109 -17.52 -2.73 2.84
C LEU A 109 -18.97 -2.28 2.74
N ASN A 110 -19.39 -1.82 1.56
CA ASN A 110 -20.80 -1.56 1.33
C ASN A 110 -21.61 -2.85 1.59
N GLU A 111 -22.62 -2.72 2.45
CA GLU A 111 -23.56 -3.80 2.79
C GLU A 111 -24.26 -4.36 1.54
N PRO A 112 -24.79 -5.59 1.59
CA PRO A 112 -25.20 -6.34 0.40
C PRO A 112 -26.51 -5.80 -0.20
N THR A 113 -26.44 -4.65 -0.86
CA THR A 113 -27.43 -4.23 -1.85
C THR A 113 -26.92 -4.63 -3.23
N ASP A 114 -27.11 -5.91 -3.57
CA ASP A 114 -27.26 -6.54 -4.90
C ASP A 114 -26.25 -6.26 -6.04
N LEU A 115 -25.23 -5.43 -5.83
CA LEU A 115 -24.12 -5.16 -6.75
C LEU A 115 -22.87 -4.96 -5.90
N GLN A 116 -22.34 -6.06 -5.36
CA GLN A 116 -20.98 -6.05 -4.80
C GLN A 116 -20.05 -5.76 -5.99
N GLU A 117 -19.69 -4.49 -6.23
CA GLU A 117 -18.71 -4.09 -7.23
C GLU A 117 -17.35 -4.62 -6.76
N ARG A 118 -17.15 -5.91 -7.02
CA ARG A 118 -15.92 -6.63 -6.81
C ARG A 118 -15.11 -6.51 -8.08
N GLU A 119 -13.83 -6.31 -7.91
CA GLU A 119 -12.89 -6.31 -9.02
C GLU A 119 -11.80 -7.32 -8.72
N PHE A 120 -11.48 -8.15 -9.72
CA PHE A 120 -10.27 -8.94 -9.70
C PHE A 120 -9.14 -8.03 -10.15
N CYS A 121 -8.12 -7.89 -9.32
CA CYS A 121 -6.95 -7.07 -9.61
C CYS A 121 -5.69 -7.92 -9.56
N SER A 122 -4.84 -7.73 -10.57
CA SER A 122 -3.47 -8.20 -10.59
C SER A 122 -2.53 -7.01 -10.43
N PHE A 123 -1.69 -7.04 -9.39
CA PHE A 123 -0.66 -6.03 -9.11
C PHE A 123 0.73 -6.62 -9.25
N GLU A 124 1.63 -5.87 -9.86
CA GLU A 124 3.07 -6.16 -9.88
C GLU A 124 3.80 -5.05 -9.13
N VAL A 125 4.44 -5.41 -8.03
CA VAL A 125 5.10 -4.45 -7.12
C VAL A 125 6.56 -4.81 -6.97
N HIS A 126 7.45 -3.89 -7.36
CA HIS A 126 8.89 -4.05 -7.23
C HIS A 126 9.41 -3.42 -5.95
N LEU A 127 10.24 -4.18 -5.23
CA LEU A 127 10.94 -3.80 -4.02
C LEU A 127 12.45 -3.80 -4.33
N PRO A 128 13.05 -2.64 -4.65
CA PRO A 128 14.48 -2.54 -4.94
C PRO A 128 15.33 -2.80 -3.69
N ASP A 129 16.40 -3.59 -3.79
CA ASP A 129 17.28 -3.86 -2.64
C ASP A 129 18.13 -2.64 -2.21
N TRP A 130 18.33 -1.69 -3.12
CA TRP A 130 19.24 -0.55 -2.97
C TRP A 130 18.55 0.72 -2.44
N ALA A 131 17.23 0.71 -2.28
CA ALA A 131 16.45 1.84 -1.80
C ALA A 131 15.31 1.36 -0.91
N ASN A 132 14.95 2.17 0.10
CA ASN A 132 13.73 1.96 0.88
C ASN A 132 12.53 2.52 0.09
N ALA A 133 12.20 1.88 -1.03
CA ALA A 133 11.17 2.31 -1.97
C ALA A 133 10.26 1.13 -2.34
N ILE A 134 9.03 1.45 -2.73
CA ILE A 134 8.06 0.49 -3.27
C ILE A 134 7.58 1.08 -4.60
N ASN A 135 7.67 0.30 -5.67
CA ASN A 135 7.29 0.74 -7.01
C ASN A 135 6.16 -0.14 -7.55
N LEU A 136 5.04 0.48 -7.94
CA LEU A 136 3.97 -0.21 -8.64
C LEU A 136 4.33 -0.28 -10.13
N LEU A 137 4.64 -1.47 -10.64
CA LEU A 137 4.97 -1.69 -12.05
C LEU A 137 3.72 -1.85 -12.91
N SER A 138 2.70 -2.55 -12.39
CA SER A 138 1.42 -2.71 -13.09
C SER A 138 0.25 -2.87 -12.12
N SER A 139 -0.92 -2.39 -12.55
CA SER A 139 -2.20 -2.50 -11.85
C SER A 139 -3.29 -2.74 -12.88
N ILE A 140 -3.73 -3.99 -13.02
CA ILE A 140 -4.76 -4.38 -13.99
C ILE A 140 -5.95 -4.93 -13.21
N CYS A 141 -7.10 -4.27 -13.35
CA CYS A 141 -8.33 -4.66 -12.65
C CYS A 141 -9.48 -4.87 -13.63
N ASN A 142 -10.34 -5.85 -13.34
CA ASN A 142 -11.56 -6.13 -14.09
C ASN A 142 -12.71 -6.43 -13.13
N ARG A 143 -13.89 -5.87 -13.40
CA ARG A 143 -15.12 -6.15 -12.65
C ARG A 143 -15.52 -7.62 -12.78
N ILE A 144 -15.99 -8.22 -11.68
CA ILE A 144 -16.50 -9.61 -11.58
C ILE A 144 -18.02 -9.59 -11.42
#